data_AF-A0A9W6YXF2-F1
#
_entry.id   AF-A0A9W6YXF2-F1
#
_cell.length_a   1.000
_cell.length_b   1.000
_cell.length_c   1.000
_cell.angle_alpha   90.00
_cell.angle_beta   90.00
_cell.angle_gamma   90.00
#
_symmetry.space_group_name_H-M   'P 1'
#
loop_
_entity.id
_entity.type
_entity.pdbx_description
1 polymer ?
#
loop_
_entity_poly.entity_id
_entity_poly.type
_entity_poly.pdbx_seq_one_letter_code
_entity_poly.pdbx_strand_id
1 'polypeptide(L)'
;MANLTNVNHSIGFFESNAQDLSFKGLTKVGGDLTLTNNDELTSLDFDKLESIGGGFVVTNNSKLQSVDNFDELKSVTGAVLIVGDYANVSLPSLKSVRGAFTLNSDGPADCSPFDDLHDSGNIQGEYSCKAAAKSSSAKSGSSSKSGSSKQSTSASGSDSSSSTDASSSKKNDAVAFSIEYSSVFGAVAAILFSLF
;
A
#
# COMPACT_ATOMS: atom_id res chain seq x y z
N MET A 1 11.75 -6.39 -24.82
CA MET A 1 12.79 -5.75 -23.97
C MET A 1 13.54 -6.86 -23.24
N ALA A 2 14.78 -6.58 -22.85
CA ALA A 2 15.87 -7.53 -22.66
C ALA A 2 15.65 -8.63 -21.60
N ASN A 3 16.47 -9.70 -21.71
CA ASN A 3 16.70 -10.83 -20.79
C ASN A 3 17.14 -10.40 -19.36
N LEU A 4 16.55 -9.35 -18.79
CA LEU A 4 16.82 -8.93 -17.43
C LEU A 4 16.21 -9.98 -16.51
N THR A 5 17.05 -10.89 -16.02
CA THR A 5 16.62 -12.00 -15.15
C THR A 5 16.80 -11.68 -13.68
N ASN A 6 17.87 -10.97 -13.33
CA ASN A 6 18.19 -10.63 -11.95
C ASN A 6 18.64 -9.18 -11.85
N VAL A 7 18.15 -8.48 -10.83
CA VAL A 7 18.72 -7.21 -10.37
C VAL A 7 19.25 -7.41 -8.97
N ASN A 8 20.54 -7.13 -8.74
CA ASN A 8 21.18 -7.39 -7.44
C ASN A 8 20.81 -6.34 -6.36
N HIS A 9 20.37 -5.15 -6.77
CA HIS A 9 19.95 -4.06 -5.88
C HIS A 9 18.47 -3.73 -6.16
N SER A 10 18.09 -2.45 -6.10
CA SER A 10 16.71 -1.99 -6.28
C SER A 10 16.39 -1.63 -7.73
N ILE A 11 15.12 -1.77 -8.09
CA ILE A 11 14.50 -1.23 -9.32
C ILE A 11 13.47 -0.21 -8.88
N GLY A 12 13.53 1.00 -9.46
CA GLY A 12 12.56 2.05 -9.16
C GLY A 12 12.10 2.77 -10.41
N PHE A 13 10.79 2.97 -10.52
CA PHE A 13 10.15 3.80 -11.53
C PHE A 13 9.41 4.93 -10.81
N PHE A 14 9.89 6.14 -11.02
CA PHE A 14 9.41 7.35 -10.37
C PHE A 14 9.02 8.36 -11.46
N GLU A 15 7.80 8.89 -11.39
CA GLU A 15 7.34 9.96 -12.29
C GLU A 15 7.55 9.63 -13.78
N SER A 16 7.41 8.35 -14.13
CA SER A 16 7.60 7.87 -15.50
C SER A 16 6.32 8.07 -16.32
N ASN A 17 6.53 8.31 -17.62
CA ASN A 17 5.46 8.39 -18.62
C ASN A 17 5.24 7.04 -19.35
N ALA A 18 5.79 5.95 -18.82
CA ALA A 18 5.60 4.62 -19.37
C ALA A 18 4.17 4.13 -19.11
N GLN A 19 3.49 3.67 -20.15
CA GLN A 19 2.14 3.12 -20.04
C GLN A 19 2.11 1.66 -19.57
N ASP A 20 3.19 0.92 -19.85
CA ASP A 20 3.32 -0.49 -19.56
C ASP A 20 4.73 -0.79 -19.05
N LEU A 21 4.83 -1.61 -18.00
CA LEU A 21 6.09 -2.16 -17.49
C LEU A 21 6.05 -3.69 -17.54
N SER A 22 6.74 -4.27 -18.52
CA SER A 22 6.80 -5.73 -18.72
C SER A 22 8.23 -6.27 -18.62
N PHE A 23 8.41 -7.16 -17.65
CA PHE A 23 9.67 -7.81 -17.28
C PHE A 23 9.51 -9.35 -17.18
N LYS A 24 9.02 -9.97 -18.26
CA LYS A 24 8.78 -11.44 -18.39
C LYS A 24 9.97 -12.39 -18.17
N GLY A 25 11.15 -11.82 -17.96
CA GLY A 25 12.37 -12.56 -17.66
C GLY A 25 12.84 -12.42 -16.23
N LEU A 26 12.37 -11.40 -15.50
CA LEU A 26 12.89 -11.00 -14.21
C LEU A 26 12.39 -11.94 -13.13
N THR A 27 13.29 -12.68 -12.50
CA THR A 27 12.98 -13.64 -11.44
C THR A 27 13.37 -13.13 -10.06
N LYS A 28 14.28 -12.17 -9.95
CA LYS A 28 14.73 -11.64 -8.65
C LYS A 28 15.10 -10.17 -8.67
N VAL A 29 14.68 -9.47 -7.62
CA VAL A 29 15.18 -8.15 -7.23
C VAL A 29 15.83 -8.27 -5.85
N GLY A 30 17.12 -7.91 -5.73
CA GLY A 30 17.88 -8.06 -4.49
C GLY A 30 17.61 -6.96 -3.46
N GLY A 31 17.19 -5.78 -3.92
CA GLY A 31 16.72 -4.67 -3.11
C GLY A 31 15.23 -4.42 -3.30
N ASP A 32 14.85 -3.17 -3.39
CA ASP A 32 13.45 -2.73 -3.45
C ASP A 32 12.90 -2.76 -4.89
N LEU A 33 11.61 -3.02 -5.03
CA LEU A 33 10.85 -2.73 -6.24
C LEU A 33 9.90 -1.57 -5.93
N THR A 34 10.13 -0.42 -6.56
CA THR A 34 9.37 0.81 -6.30
C THR A 34 8.70 1.34 -7.55
N LEU A 35 7.39 1.57 -7.47
CA LEU A 35 6.54 2.13 -8.52
C LEU A 35 5.76 3.30 -7.92
N THR A 36 6.27 4.52 -8.12
CA THR A 36 5.70 5.72 -7.47
C THR A 36 5.42 6.83 -8.47
N ASN A 37 4.24 7.43 -8.38
CA ASN A 37 3.84 8.61 -9.18
C ASN A 37 3.90 8.37 -10.70
N ASN A 38 3.66 7.15 -11.21
CA ASN A 38 3.62 6.90 -12.65
C ASN A 38 2.17 7.01 -13.15
N ASP A 39 1.71 8.24 -13.37
CA ASP A 39 0.30 8.52 -13.69
C ASP A 39 -0.17 7.95 -15.03
N GLU A 40 0.74 7.69 -15.97
CA GLU A 40 0.41 7.11 -17.27
C GLU A 40 0.42 5.57 -17.26
N LEU A 41 0.89 4.95 -16.17
CA LEU A 41 1.05 3.50 -16.07
C LEU A 41 -0.30 2.81 -15.93
N THR A 42 -0.57 1.86 -16.81
CA THR A 42 -1.84 1.11 -16.89
C THR A 42 -1.67 -0.38 -16.69
N SER A 43 -0.49 -0.94 -16.98
CA SER A 43 -0.22 -2.36 -16.84
C SER A 43 1.15 -2.68 -16.25
N LEU A 44 1.18 -3.76 -15.46
CA LEU A 44 2.38 -4.37 -14.90
C LEU A 44 2.43 -5.82 -15.34
N ASP A 45 3.63 -6.31 -15.63
CA ASP A 45 3.84 -7.71 -16.00
C ASP A 45 5.18 -8.18 -15.46
N PHE A 46 5.11 -8.85 -14.31
CA PHE A 46 6.22 -9.43 -13.55
C PHE A 46 5.91 -10.90 -13.23
N ASP A 47 5.28 -11.60 -14.17
CA ASP A 47 4.74 -12.95 -14.02
C ASP A 47 5.73 -13.96 -13.41
N LYS A 48 7.02 -13.84 -13.77
CA LYS A 48 8.12 -14.71 -13.28
C LYS A 48 8.89 -14.19 -12.07
N LEU A 49 8.54 -13.02 -11.53
CA LEU A 49 9.28 -12.46 -10.40
C LEU A 49 9.03 -13.30 -9.16
N GLU A 50 10.06 -14.00 -8.67
CA GLU A 50 9.91 -14.94 -7.56
C GLU A 50 10.16 -14.31 -6.18
N SER A 51 11.05 -13.32 -6.10
CA SER A 51 11.44 -12.73 -4.82
C SER A 51 11.93 -11.28 -4.91
N ILE A 52 11.62 -10.53 -3.86
CA ILE A 52 12.10 -9.16 -3.62
C ILE A 52 12.88 -9.17 -2.29
N GLY A 53 14.16 -8.81 -2.34
CA GLY A 53 15.06 -8.82 -1.19
C GLY A 53 14.92 -7.59 -0.28
N GLY A 54 14.35 -6.51 -0.80
CA GLY A 54 13.95 -5.31 -0.06
C GLY A 54 12.43 -5.18 0.03
N GLY A 55 11.94 -3.94 -0.01
CA GLY A 55 10.52 -3.62 0.02
C GLY A 55 9.87 -3.64 -1.36
N PHE A 56 8.56 -3.89 -1.37
CA PHE A 56 7.71 -3.75 -2.54
C PHE A 56 6.78 -2.56 -2.34
N VAL A 57 6.99 -1.49 -3.11
CA VAL A 57 6.30 -0.21 -2.93
C VAL A 57 5.57 0.15 -4.22
N VAL A 58 4.25 0.30 -4.15
CA VAL A 58 3.40 0.75 -5.25
C VAL A 58 2.52 1.87 -4.74
N THR A 59 2.79 3.09 -5.14
CA THR A 59 2.10 4.28 -4.62
C THR A 59 1.75 5.28 -5.69
N ASN A 60 0.54 5.86 -5.61
CA ASN A 60 0.11 6.97 -6.46
C ASN A 60 0.29 6.73 -7.97
N ASN A 61 -0.18 5.59 -8.49
CA ASN A 61 -0.18 5.34 -9.93
C ASN A 61 -1.62 5.47 -10.43
N SER A 62 -2.04 6.69 -10.78
CA SER A 62 -3.46 7.07 -10.91
C SER A 62 -4.25 6.30 -11.97
N LYS A 63 -3.62 5.89 -13.08
CA LYS A 63 -4.27 5.07 -14.12
C LYS A 63 -4.11 3.57 -13.94
N LEU A 64 -3.28 3.12 -12.99
CA LEU A 64 -3.06 1.70 -12.74
C LEU A 64 -4.24 1.15 -11.94
N GLN A 65 -5.10 0.36 -12.59
CA GLN A 65 -6.32 -0.16 -11.96
C GLN A 65 -6.07 -1.41 -11.11
N SER A 66 -5.04 -2.18 -11.43
CA SER A 66 -4.74 -3.44 -10.76
C SER A 66 -3.26 -3.55 -10.45
N VAL A 67 -2.95 -4.12 -9.28
CA VAL A 67 -1.62 -4.62 -8.93
C VAL A 67 -1.68 -6.14 -8.99
N ASP A 68 -1.53 -6.67 -10.19
CA ASP A 68 -1.60 -8.09 -10.54
C ASP A 68 -0.39 -8.50 -11.42
N ASN A 69 -0.40 -9.72 -11.96
CA ASN A 69 0.68 -10.30 -12.76
C ASN A 69 2.01 -10.45 -11.98
N PHE A 70 1.89 -10.90 -10.73
CA PHE A 70 3.00 -11.34 -9.87
C PHE A 70 2.77 -12.81 -9.46
N ASP A 71 2.46 -13.65 -10.45
CA ASP A 71 1.98 -15.01 -10.24
C ASP A 71 3.01 -15.92 -9.55
N GLU A 72 4.31 -15.64 -9.73
CA GLU A 72 5.39 -16.42 -9.10
C GLU A 72 5.99 -15.77 -7.86
N LEU A 73 5.52 -14.59 -7.42
CA LEU A 73 6.11 -13.86 -6.29
C LEU A 73 5.85 -14.60 -4.98
N LYS A 74 6.90 -15.24 -4.45
CA LYS A 74 6.83 -16.09 -3.26
C LYS A 74 7.18 -15.34 -1.99
N SER A 75 8.11 -14.40 -2.04
CA SER A 75 8.58 -13.73 -0.83
C SER A 75 9.01 -12.28 -1.03
N VAL A 76 8.71 -11.47 -0.01
CA VAL A 76 9.22 -10.12 0.15
C VAL A 76 9.97 -10.05 1.49
N THR A 77 11.27 -9.79 1.44
CA THR A 77 12.09 -9.74 2.66
C THR A 77 11.93 -8.41 3.41
N GLY A 78 11.56 -7.32 2.72
CA GLY A 78 11.21 -6.05 3.32
C GLY A 78 9.72 -5.91 3.57
N ALA A 79 9.26 -4.65 3.60
CA ALA A 79 7.85 -4.30 3.75
C ALA A 79 7.13 -4.25 2.39
N VAL A 80 5.84 -4.55 2.38
CA VAL A 80 4.94 -4.33 1.26
C VAL A 80 4.09 -3.10 1.57
N LEU A 81 4.13 -2.11 0.68
CA LEU A 81 3.35 -0.88 0.78
C LEU A 81 2.63 -0.64 -0.54
N ILE A 82 1.32 -0.78 -0.53
CA ILE A 82 0.45 -0.54 -1.70
C ILE A 82 -0.57 0.52 -1.31
N VAL A 83 -0.49 1.69 -1.94
CA VAL A 83 -1.38 2.83 -1.64
C VAL A 83 -1.87 3.49 -2.93
N GLY A 84 -3.18 3.62 -3.10
CA GLY A 84 -3.76 4.25 -4.28
C GLY A 84 -5.23 3.88 -4.48
N ASP A 85 -5.73 4.02 -5.70
CA ASP A 85 -7.08 3.60 -6.08
C ASP A 85 -6.99 2.36 -6.99
N TYR A 86 -6.90 1.19 -6.35
CA TYR A 86 -6.77 -0.09 -7.04
C TYR A 86 -8.08 -0.87 -6.95
N ALA A 87 -8.62 -1.23 -8.12
CA ALA A 87 -9.78 -2.10 -8.25
C ALA A 87 -9.44 -3.56 -7.88
N ASN A 88 -8.19 -3.98 -8.09
CA ASN A 88 -7.72 -5.30 -7.71
C ASN A 88 -6.26 -5.29 -7.25
N VAL A 89 -5.95 -6.09 -6.24
CA VAL A 89 -4.58 -6.39 -5.81
C VAL A 89 -4.52 -7.90 -5.61
N SER A 90 -3.63 -8.58 -6.34
CA SER A 90 -3.55 -10.04 -6.33
C SER A 90 -2.10 -10.50 -6.39
N LEU A 91 -1.66 -11.22 -5.36
CA LEU A 91 -0.33 -11.81 -5.23
C LEU A 91 -0.49 -13.30 -4.82
N PRO A 92 -0.98 -14.17 -5.72
CA PRO A 92 -1.52 -15.48 -5.36
C PRO A 92 -0.48 -16.46 -4.80
N SER A 93 0.79 -16.31 -5.19
CA SER A 93 1.89 -17.17 -4.72
C SER A 93 2.63 -16.60 -3.51
N LEU A 94 2.21 -15.47 -2.96
CA LEU A 94 2.91 -14.82 -1.86
C LEU A 94 2.80 -15.67 -0.60
N LYS A 95 3.95 -16.13 -0.11
CA LYS A 95 4.06 -17.03 1.05
C LYS A 95 4.62 -16.37 2.28
N SER A 96 5.40 -15.29 2.15
CA SER A 96 5.98 -14.63 3.32
C SER A 96 6.36 -13.19 3.03
N VAL A 97 6.07 -12.33 4.01
CA VAL A 97 6.54 -10.95 4.11
C VAL A 97 7.23 -10.80 5.44
N ARG A 98 8.54 -10.54 5.44
CA ARG A 98 9.29 -10.39 6.71
C ARG A 98 9.12 -9.00 7.33
N GLY A 99 8.75 -8.00 6.54
CA GLY A 99 8.43 -6.65 7.00
C GLY A 99 6.94 -6.45 7.28
N ALA A 100 6.55 -5.18 7.38
CA ALA A 100 5.15 -4.78 7.46
C ALA A 100 4.44 -5.02 6.12
N PHE A 101 3.15 -5.25 6.17
CA PHE A 101 2.28 -5.28 5.01
C PHE A 101 1.19 -4.23 5.18
N THR A 102 1.16 -3.26 4.27
CA THR A 102 0.16 -2.20 4.25
C THR A 102 -0.46 -2.11 2.86
N LEU A 103 -1.75 -2.40 2.79
CA LEU A 103 -2.59 -2.15 1.62
C LEU A 103 -3.62 -1.10 2.03
N ASN A 104 -3.57 0.06 1.38
CA ASN A 104 -4.56 1.12 1.55
C ASN A 104 -5.09 1.52 0.17
N SER A 105 -6.20 0.91 -0.23
CA SER A 105 -6.85 1.15 -1.51
C SER A 105 -8.16 1.93 -1.32
N ASP A 106 -8.35 3.00 -2.09
CA ASP A 106 -9.65 3.67 -2.23
C ASP A 106 -10.61 2.86 -3.12
N GLY A 107 -10.10 1.86 -3.84
CA GLY A 107 -10.86 0.94 -4.68
C GLY A 107 -11.26 -0.37 -3.99
N PRO A 108 -12.11 -1.20 -4.63
CA PRO A 108 -12.66 -2.43 -4.07
C PRO A 108 -11.69 -3.63 -4.08
N ALA A 109 -10.46 -3.43 -3.59
CA ALA A 109 -9.45 -4.48 -3.46
C ALA A 109 -9.87 -5.58 -2.46
N ASP A 110 -9.38 -6.80 -2.68
CA ASP A 110 -9.68 -7.97 -1.84
C ASP A 110 -8.59 -8.16 -0.78
N CYS A 111 -8.97 -8.09 0.50
CA CYS A 111 -8.06 -8.30 1.63
C CYS A 111 -8.01 -9.77 2.08
N SER A 112 -8.99 -10.61 1.74
CA SER A 112 -9.11 -11.96 2.31
C SER A 112 -7.85 -12.83 2.11
N PRO A 113 -7.19 -12.86 0.93
CA PRO A 113 -5.95 -13.62 0.77
C PRO A 113 -4.79 -13.14 1.65
N PHE A 114 -4.75 -11.84 1.94
CA PHE A 114 -3.70 -11.23 2.78
C PHE A 114 -4.00 -11.38 4.27
N ASP A 115 -5.29 -11.38 4.65
CA ASP A 115 -5.75 -11.70 6.00
C ASP A 115 -5.36 -13.14 6.36
N ASP A 116 -5.62 -14.10 5.46
CA ASP A 116 -5.20 -15.51 5.63
C ASP A 116 -3.67 -15.65 5.75
N LEU A 117 -2.91 -14.85 4.98
CA LEU A 117 -1.45 -14.84 5.04
C LEU A 117 -0.94 -14.26 6.37
N HIS A 118 -1.60 -13.24 6.89
CA HIS A 118 -1.32 -12.68 8.21
C HIS A 118 -1.65 -13.69 9.33
N ASP A 119 -2.84 -14.30 9.29
CA ASP A 119 -3.33 -15.21 10.32
C ASP A 119 -2.53 -16.52 10.37
N SER A 120 -1.92 -16.91 9.24
CA SER A 120 -0.95 -18.01 9.17
C SER A 120 0.46 -17.64 9.69
N GLY A 121 0.68 -16.40 10.14
CA GLY A 121 1.95 -15.93 10.70
C GLY A 121 3.04 -15.68 9.66
N ASN A 122 2.67 -15.60 8.38
CA ASN A 122 3.61 -15.43 7.28
C ASN A 122 3.99 -13.96 7.03
N ILE A 123 3.24 -13.03 7.62
CA ILE A 123 3.56 -11.60 7.69
C ILE A 123 4.14 -11.33 9.08
N GLN A 124 5.43 -11.00 9.15
CA GLN A 124 6.16 -10.88 10.42
C GLN A 124 6.15 -9.47 11.03
N GLY A 125 5.80 -8.45 10.23
CA GLY A 125 5.66 -7.06 10.68
C GLY A 125 4.21 -6.65 10.95
N GLU A 126 3.98 -5.35 11.05
CA GLU A 126 2.63 -4.78 11.18
C GLU A 126 1.79 -5.10 9.95
N TYR A 127 0.54 -5.50 10.16
CA TYR A 127 -0.41 -5.79 9.11
C TYR A 127 -1.55 -4.78 9.09
N SER A 128 -1.81 -4.18 7.93
CA SER A 128 -2.96 -3.32 7.69
C SER A 128 -3.48 -3.52 6.28
N CYS A 129 -4.72 -3.97 6.14
CA CYS A 129 -5.42 -4.00 4.86
C CYS A 129 -6.70 -3.17 4.96
N LYS A 130 -6.79 -2.13 4.13
CA LYS A 130 -7.92 -1.21 4.00
C LYS A 130 -8.25 -1.10 2.53
N ALA A 131 -9.47 -1.47 2.18
CA ALA A 131 -10.00 -1.33 0.84
C ALA A 131 -11.42 -0.77 0.92
N ALA A 132 -11.87 -0.07 -0.12
CA ALA A 132 -13.27 0.31 -0.20
C ALA A 132 -14.17 -0.93 -0.28
N ALA A 133 -15.38 -0.83 0.25
CA ALA A 133 -16.32 -1.94 0.19
C ALA A 133 -16.60 -2.31 -1.27
N LYS A 134 -16.32 -3.57 -1.63
CA LYS A 134 -16.70 -4.15 -2.92
C LYS A 134 -18.21 -3.98 -3.07
N SER A 135 -18.65 -3.19 -4.06
CA SER A 135 -20.06 -3.08 -4.42
C SER A 135 -20.53 -4.42 -4.97
N SER A 136 -20.90 -5.33 -4.07
CA SER A 136 -21.68 -6.52 -4.36
C SER A 136 -23.04 -6.34 -3.69
N SER A 137 -24.07 -6.20 -4.50
CA SER A 137 -25.47 -6.13 -4.08
C SER A 137 -25.87 -7.37 -3.26
N ALA A 138 -26.03 -7.22 -1.94
CA ALA A 138 -26.89 -8.06 -1.11
C ALA A 138 -27.32 -7.35 0.20
N LYS A 139 -28.58 -6.91 0.19
CA LYS A 139 -29.55 -6.73 1.28
C LYS A 139 -29.04 -6.81 2.75
N SER A 140 -29.14 -5.66 3.41
CA SER A 140 -29.59 -5.41 4.78
C SER A 140 -29.22 -6.40 5.90
N GLY A 141 -28.35 -5.93 6.79
CA GLY A 141 -28.17 -6.45 8.15
C GLY A 141 -27.83 -5.33 9.13
N SER A 142 -28.82 -4.49 9.45
CA SER A 142 -28.73 -3.49 10.51
C SER A 142 -28.54 -4.18 11.86
N SER A 143 -27.51 -3.78 12.61
CA SER A 143 -27.50 -3.93 14.06
C SER A 143 -26.85 -2.71 14.72
N SER A 144 -27.68 -1.77 15.13
CA SER A 144 -27.40 -0.92 16.28
C SER A 144 -28.72 -0.69 17.01
N LYS A 145 -28.85 -1.39 18.14
CA LYS A 145 -30.01 -1.32 19.03
C LYS A 145 -30.11 0.08 19.65
N SER A 146 -31.36 0.54 19.64
CA SER A 146 -31.93 1.72 20.28
C SER A 146 -31.76 1.75 21.81
N GLY A 147 -31.67 2.98 22.34
CA GLY A 147 -31.97 3.35 23.72
C GLY A 147 -32.59 4.76 23.79
N SER A 148 -33.92 4.82 23.70
CA SER A 148 -34.91 5.88 23.97
C SER A 148 -34.59 6.81 25.18
N SER A 149 -35.15 8.01 25.42
CA SER A 149 -36.25 8.83 24.88
C SER A 149 -36.25 10.17 25.67
N LYS A 150 -36.79 11.26 25.09
CA LYS A 150 -37.84 12.11 25.74
C LYS A 150 -38.32 13.28 24.85
N GLN A 151 -39.63 13.27 24.69
CA GLN A 151 -40.60 14.30 24.26
C GLN A 151 -40.36 15.64 24.99
N SER A 152 -40.59 16.85 24.44
CA SER A 152 -41.91 17.39 24.09
C SER A 152 -41.82 18.78 23.41
N THR A 153 -42.71 19.00 22.44
CA THR A 153 -43.55 20.20 22.16
C THR A 153 -42.98 21.58 21.77
N SER A 154 -43.55 22.02 20.63
CA SER A 154 -44.15 23.34 20.29
C SER A 154 -43.33 24.49 19.68
N ALA A 155 -43.74 24.79 18.43
CA ALA A 155 -44.18 26.09 17.89
C ALA A 155 -43.20 26.96 17.06
N SER A 156 -43.63 27.10 15.78
CA SER A 156 -43.74 28.32 14.95
C SER A 156 -42.51 29.16 14.60
N GLY A 157 -42.39 29.47 13.31
CA GLY A 157 -41.68 30.66 12.82
C GLY A 157 -41.05 30.47 11.44
N SER A 158 -41.76 30.88 10.40
CA SER A 158 -41.19 31.23 9.09
C SER A 158 -40.27 32.44 9.26
N ASP A 159 -39.15 32.51 8.56
CA ASP A 159 -38.79 33.67 7.71
C ASP A 159 -37.41 33.50 7.05
N SER A 160 -37.36 33.96 5.81
CA SER A 160 -36.23 34.06 4.89
C SER A 160 -35.18 35.10 5.32
N SER A 161 -33.89 34.87 5.03
CA SER A 161 -33.05 35.73 4.15
C SER A 161 -31.53 35.56 4.37
N SER A 162 -30.84 35.51 3.23
CA SER A 162 -29.50 36.02 2.88
C SER A 162 -28.30 35.98 3.86
N SER A 163 -27.26 35.27 3.39
CA SER A 163 -25.83 35.64 3.27
C SER A 163 -25.18 36.63 4.24
N THR A 164 -24.10 36.21 4.90
CA THR A 164 -22.71 36.71 4.67
C THR A 164 -21.68 35.96 5.54
N ASP A 165 -20.46 35.99 5.03
CA ASP A 165 -19.25 35.25 5.37
C ASP A 165 -18.75 35.33 6.82
N ALA A 166 -18.12 34.25 7.29
CA ALA A 166 -16.96 34.33 8.17
C ALA A 166 -16.08 33.06 8.06
N SER A 167 -14.86 33.29 7.60
CA SER A 167 -13.72 32.38 7.48
C SER A 167 -13.33 31.71 8.81
N SER A 168 -13.01 30.42 8.77
CA SER A 168 -11.98 29.85 9.65
C SER A 168 -11.38 28.58 9.05
N SER A 169 -10.18 28.72 8.52
CA SER A 169 -9.32 27.69 7.97
C SER A 169 -9.00 26.62 9.02
N LYS A 170 -9.46 25.39 8.82
CA LYS A 170 -8.94 24.23 9.54
C LYS A 170 -7.81 23.62 8.74
N LYS A 171 -6.66 23.55 9.42
CA LYS A 171 -5.36 23.11 8.92
C LYS A 171 -5.44 21.64 8.55
N ASN A 172 -4.96 21.31 7.36
CA ASN A 172 -4.70 19.95 6.93
C ASN A 172 -3.41 19.50 7.63
N ASP A 173 -3.52 18.56 8.57
CA ASP A 173 -2.35 17.89 9.16
C ASP A 173 -1.79 16.90 8.13
N ALA A 174 -0.88 17.42 7.30
CA ALA A 174 -0.01 16.59 6.46
C ALA A 174 1.05 15.96 7.38
N VAL A 175 0.98 14.63 7.55
CA VAL A 175 2.05 13.84 8.14
C VAL A 175 3.21 13.77 7.15
N ALA A 176 4.13 14.73 7.26
CA ALA A 176 5.41 14.69 6.56
C ALA A 176 6.32 13.66 7.24
N PHE A 177 6.50 12.49 6.61
CA PHE A 177 7.51 11.53 7.01
C PHE A 177 8.83 11.92 6.33
N SER A 178 9.61 12.77 6.99
CA SER A 178 10.97 13.10 6.56
C SER A 178 11.88 11.91 6.85
N ILE A 179 12.24 11.16 5.80
CA ILE A 179 13.34 10.20 5.88
C ILE A 179 14.64 11.00 5.93
N GLU A 180 15.16 11.27 7.12
CA GLU A 180 16.51 11.78 7.28
C GLU A 180 17.50 10.64 7.03
N TYR A 181 18.20 10.71 5.88
CA TYR A 181 19.40 9.91 5.62
C TYR A 181 20.52 10.36 6.56
N SER A 182 20.50 9.86 7.80
CA SER A 182 21.61 10.02 8.73
C SER A 182 22.71 9.01 8.38
N SER A 183 23.65 9.46 7.56
CA SER A 183 24.90 8.74 7.27
C SER A 183 25.78 8.74 8.52
N VAL A 184 25.61 7.77 9.43
CA VAL A 184 26.58 7.53 10.52
C VAL A 184 27.67 6.60 10.00
N PHE A 185 28.63 7.19 9.30
CA PHE A 185 29.99 6.66 9.23
C PHE A 185 30.70 7.04 10.55
N GLY A 186 31.19 6.02 11.28
CA GLY A 186 32.04 6.17 12.48
C GLY A 186 31.56 5.21 13.58
N ALA A 187 32.37 4.36 14.21
CA ALA A 187 33.81 4.25 14.23
C ALA A 187 34.23 2.81 14.59
N VAL A 188 35.47 2.54 14.21
CA VAL A 188 36.32 1.37 14.48
C VAL A 188 36.24 0.86 15.93
N ALA A 189 36.11 -0.46 16.09
CA ALA A 189 36.62 -1.19 17.25
C ALA A 189 37.09 -2.58 16.81
N ALA A 190 38.35 -2.65 16.36
CA ALA A 190 39.07 -3.90 16.22
C ALA A 190 39.54 -4.35 17.61
N ILE A 191 38.96 -5.41 18.16
CA ILE A 191 39.47 -6.06 19.36
C ILE A 191 40.43 -7.17 18.91
N LEU A 192 41.72 -6.83 18.92
CA LEU A 192 42.84 -7.75 18.88
C LEU A 192 42.84 -8.57 20.18
N PHE A 193 42.66 -9.89 20.09
CA PHE A 193 42.98 -10.82 21.17
C PHE A 193 44.15 -11.69 20.71
N SER A 194 45.35 -11.37 21.19
CA SER A 194 46.51 -12.24 21.09
C SER A 194 47.39 -12.08 22.33
N LEU A 195 47.62 -13.22 23.01
CA LEU A 195 48.71 -13.58 23.94
C LEU A 195 48.60 -13.11 25.41
N PHE A 196 48.12 -14.01 26.27
CA PHE A 196 48.92 -14.76 27.26
C PHE A 196 48.27 -16.12 27.53
#